data_AF-A0A240E3M7-F1
#
_entry.id   AF-A0A240E3M7-F1
#
_cell.length_a   1.000
_cell.length_b   1.000
_cell.length_c   1.000
_cell.angle_alpha   90.00
_cell.angle_beta   90.00
_cell.angle_gamma   90.00
#
_symmetry.space_group_name_H-M   'P 1'
#
loop_
_entity.id
_entity.type
_entity.pdbx_description
1 polymer ?
#
loop_
_entity_poly.entity_id
_entity_poly.type
_entity_poly.pdbx_seq_one_letter_code
_entity_poly.pdbx_strand_id
1 'polypeptide(L)'
;MSAIFTGFSLQSFLQDIFCGTCCLVLILIFHGSAINHLHMRFQRRTVVNLAQHQYNRVFFHFYLSFIYIALIHLSEILIWSIFLLALDLSGSAIEAILFSGSCYTTVGFEPDILPNGWKTIAFFISLTGLFSLAWTTTIMIAMTTTYKAAWDQKYGNPDQGL
;
A
#
# COMPACT_ATOMS: atom_id res chain seq x y z
N MET A 1 -30.97 -31.36 -0.48
CA MET A 1 -29.60 -30.86 -0.71
C MET A 1 -29.56 -29.76 -1.79
N SER A 2 -30.57 -28.88 -1.87
CA SER A 2 -30.73 -27.91 -2.97
C SER A 2 -31.04 -26.47 -2.52
N ALA A 3 -30.97 -26.18 -1.23
CA ALA A 3 -31.28 -24.85 -0.68
C ALA A 3 -30.03 -23.97 -0.40
N ILE A 4 -28.82 -24.47 -0.67
CA ILE A 4 -27.57 -23.75 -0.34
C ILE A 4 -27.20 -22.70 -1.41
N PHE A 5 -27.78 -22.77 -2.61
CA PHE A 5 -27.39 -21.92 -3.76
C PHE A 5 -28.45 -20.92 -4.22
N THR A 6 -29.53 -20.72 -3.47
CA THR A 6 -30.68 -19.90 -3.92
C THR A 6 -30.39 -18.39 -4.04
N GLY A 7 -29.17 -17.95 -3.74
CA GLY A 7 -28.68 -16.57 -3.97
C GLY A 7 -27.29 -16.49 -4.61
N PHE A 8 -26.73 -17.61 -5.08
CA PHE A 8 -25.38 -17.67 -5.67
C PHE A 8 -25.47 -17.92 -7.17
N SER A 9 -25.34 -16.87 -7.97
CA SER A 9 -25.11 -16.98 -9.40
C SER A 9 -23.61 -17.19 -9.64
N LEU A 10 -23.23 -18.36 -10.18
CA LEU A 10 -21.84 -18.65 -10.56
C LEU A 10 -21.26 -17.54 -11.47
N GLN A 11 -22.09 -16.97 -12.34
CA GLN A 11 -21.71 -15.87 -13.21
C GLN A 11 -21.27 -14.61 -12.45
N SER A 12 -22.04 -14.16 -11.44
CA SER A 12 -21.70 -12.96 -10.66
C SER A 12 -20.44 -13.21 -9.84
N PHE A 13 -20.29 -14.40 -9.28
CA PHE A 13 -19.08 -14.78 -8.56
C PHE A 13 -17.82 -14.80 -9.45
N LEU A 14 -17.92 -15.31 -10.68
CA LEU A 14 -16.81 -15.30 -11.62
C LEU A 14 -16.45 -13.88 -12.05
N GLN A 15 -17.45 -13.00 -12.24
CA GLN A 15 -17.25 -11.60 -12.54
C GLN A 15 -16.49 -10.89 -11.41
N ASP A 16 -16.90 -11.10 -10.16
CA ASP A 16 -16.20 -10.56 -9.00
C ASP A 16 -14.74 -10.96 -8.93
N ILE A 17 -14.48 -12.26 -9.04
CA ILE A 17 -13.11 -12.78 -8.97
C ILE A 17 -12.27 -12.17 -10.06
N PHE A 18 -12.79 -12.14 -11.29
CA PHE A 18 -12.06 -11.61 -12.43
C PHE A 18 -11.76 -10.12 -12.23
N CYS A 19 -12.78 -9.31 -11.94
CA CYS A 19 -12.64 -7.87 -11.76
C CYS A 19 -11.74 -7.53 -10.55
N GLY A 20 -11.99 -8.17 -9.41
CA GLY A 20 -11.22 -7.99 -8.18
C GLY A 20 -9.76 -8.39 -8.32
N THR A 21 -9.48 -9.55 -8.93
CA THR A 21 -8.12 -10.01 -9.19
C THR A 21 -7.41 -9.08 -10.18
N CYS A 22 -8.07 -8.66 -11.25
CA CYS A 22 -7.48 -7.74 -12.22
C CYS A 22 -7.11 -6.40 -11.56
N CYS A 23 -8.02 -5.80 -10.79
CA CYS A 23 -7.75 -4.54 -10.10
C CYS A 23 -6.63 -4.68 -9.06
N LEU A 24 -6.65 -5.76 -8.26
CA LEU A 24 -5.57 -6.10 -7.32
C LEU A 24 -4.22 -6.18 -8.03
N VAL A 25 -4.11 -6.94 -9.13
CA VAL A 25 -2.84 -7.10 -9.85
C VAL A 25 -2.34 -5.77 -10.41
N LEU A 26 -3.23 -4.96 -10.98
CA LEU A 26 -2.88 -3.63 -11.48
C LEU A 26 -2.34 -2.73 -10.37
N ILE A 27 -2.98 -2.73 -9.20
CA ILE A 27 -2.54 -1.96 -8.05
C ILE A 27 -1.21 -2.48 -7.50
N LEU A 28 -0.99 -3.80 -7.43
CA LEU A 28 0.28 -4.35 -6.97
C LEU A 28 1.44 -4.02 -7.93
N ILE A 29 1.19 -4.01 -9.25
CA ILE A 29 2.19 -3.57 -10.23
C ILE A 29 2.51 -2.08 -10.04
N PHE A 30 1.48 -1.26 -9.83
CA PHE A 30 1.64 0.16 -9.53
C PHE A 30 2.44 0.35 -8.23
N HIS A 31 2.04 -0.29 -7.14
CA HIS A 31 2.68 -0.23 -5.83
C HIS A 31 4.15 -0.60 -5.94
N GLY A 32 4.44 -1.81 -6.44
CA GLY A 32 5.78 -2.34 -6.58
C GLY A 32 6.67 -1.44 -7.42
N SER A 33 6.15 -0.90 -8.53
CA SER A 33 6.89 0.04 -9.38
C SER A 33 7.19 1.36 -8.67
N ALA A 34 6.18 1.95 -8.02
CA ALA A 34 6.29 3.24 -7.35
C ALA A 34 7.25 3.17 -6.15
N ILE A 35 7.09 2.17 -5.28
CA ILE A 35 7.91 2.02 -4.09
C ILE A 35 9.34 1.62 -4.43
N ASN A 36 9.55 0.78 -5.44
CA ASN A 36 10.90 0.39 -5.83
C ASN A 36 11.64 1.56 -6.50
N HIS A 37 10.94 2.37 -7.31
CA HIS A 37 11.51 3.61 -7.85
C HIS A 37 11.94 4.57 -6.73
N LEU A 38 11.06 4.78 -5.73
CA LEU A 38 11.35 5.61 -4.57
C LEU A 38 12.55 5.09 -3.78
N HIS A 39 12.56 3.78 -3.47
CA HIS A 39 13.64 3.14 -2.72
C HIS A 39 14.99 3.25 -3.45
N MET A 40 15.04 2.95 -4.75
CA MET A 40 16.26 3.11 -5.56
C MET A 40 16.75 4.56 -5.57
N ARG A 41 15.84 5.53 -5.66
CA ARG A 41 16.18 6.96 -5.60
C ARG A 41 16.74 7.33 -4.22
N PHE A 42 16.12 6.86 -3.14
CA PHE A 42 16.59 7.07 -1.78
C PHE A 42 18.01 6.50 -1.60
N GLN A 43 18.24 5.24 -1.98
CA GLN A 43 19.56 4.60 -1.85
C GLN A 43 20.65 5.37 -2.61
N ARG A 44 20.41 5.73 -3.88
CA ARG A 44 21.37 6.50 -4.69
C ARG A 44 21.72 7.85 -4.05
N ARG A 45 20.71 8.59 -3.56
CA ARG A 45 20.92 9.87 -2.88
C ARG A 45 21.69 9.71 -1.58
N THR A 46 21.39 8.67 -0.82
CA THR A 46 22.04 8.40 0.45
C THR A 46 23.52 8.08 0.28
N VAL A 47 23.88 7.25 -0.70
CA VAL A 47 25.30 6.94 -1.01
C VAL A 47 26.08 8.22 -1.32
N VAL A 48 25.54 9.09 -2.20
CA VAL A 48 26.21 10.36 -2.57
C VAL A 48 26.33 11.29 -1.36
N ASN A 49 25.27 11.43 -0.56
CA ASN A 49 25.29 12.32 0.60
C ASN A 49 26.24 11.82 1.69
N LEU A 50 26.32 10.50 1.93
CA LEU A 50 27.25 9.91 2.88
C LEU A 50 28.71 10.10 2.46
N ALA A 51 29.02 9.92 1.17
CA ALA A 51 30.36 10.19 0.62
C ALA A 51 30.79 11.66 0.80
N GLN A 52 29.83 12.57 0.95
CA GLN A 52 30.07 14.00 1.19
C GLN A 52 29.90 14.41 2.67
N HIS A 53 29.74 13.45 3.60
CA HIS A 53 29.44 13.68 5.02
C HIS A 53 28.19 14.56 5.27
N GLN A 54 27.24 14.56 4.34
CA GLN A 54 25.99 15.34 4.40
C GLN A 54 24.86 14.57 5.09
N TYR A 55 25.09 14.14 6.33
CA TYR A 55 24.16 13.28 7.08
C TYR A 55 22.74 13.85 7.24
N ASN A 56 22.61 15.17 7.46
CA ASN A 56 21.29 15.81 7.56
C ASN A 56 20.44 15.65 6.30
N ARG A 57 21.06 15.61 5.12
CA ARG A 57 20.35 15.38 3.86
C ARG A 57 19.87 13.94 3.74
N VAL A 58 20.58 12.98 4.32
CA VAL A 58 20.12 11.58 4.41
C VAL A 58 18.86 11.51 5.27
N PHE A 59 18.84 12.14 6.44
CA PHE A 59 17.67 12.19 7.31
C PHE A 59 16.48 12.87 6.63
N PHE A 60 16.70 14.00 5.97
CA PHE A 60 15.66 14.69 5.22
C PHE A 60 15.07 13.81 4.12
N HIS A 61 15.90 13.13 3.31
CA HIS A 61 15.43 12.24 2.27
C HIS A 61 14.71 11.00 2.82
N PHE A 62 15.06 10.53 4.01
CA PHE A 62 14.34 9.44 4.67
C PHE A 62 12.91 9.86 4.99
N TYR A 63 12.70 10.97 5.70
CA TYR A 63 11.35 11.45 6.03
C TYR A 63 10.54 11.83 4.79
N LEU A 64 11.19 12.43 3.79
CA LEU A 64 10.52 12.72 2.52
C LEU A 64 10.04 11.44 1.83
N SER A 65 10.86 10.38 1.83
CA SER A 65 10.48 9.08 1.27
C SER A 65 9.35 8.43 2.08
N PHE A 66 9.38 8.53 3.41
CA PHE A 66 8.28 8.06 4.27
C PHE A 66 6.94 8.72 3.92
N ILE A 67 6.94 10.03 3.69
CA ILE A 67 5.73 10.77 3.24
C ILE A 67 5.26 10.25 1.87
N TYR A 68 6.18 10.05 0.91
CA TYR A 68 5.80 9.52 -0.41
C TYR A 68 5.23 8.10 -0.34
N ILE A 69 5.74 7.24 0.53
CA ILE A 69 5.19 5.90 0.77
C ILE A 69 3.74 6.01 1.26
N ALA A 70 3.46 6.89 2.22
CA ALA A 70 2.10 7.12 2.70
C ALA A 70 1.17 7.62 1.57
N LEU A 71 1.66 8.51 0.70
CA LEU A 71 0.91 9.00 -0.46
C LEU A 71 0.65 7.91 -1.51
N ILE A 72 1.59 6.96 -1.70
CA ILE A 72 1.39 5.79 -2.57
C ILE A 72 0.21 4.97 -2.03
N HIS A 73 0.20 4.61 -0.74
CA HIS A 73 -0.92 3.88 -0.15
C HIS A 73 -2.25 4.63 -0.27
N LEU A 74 -2.26 5.94 0.01
CA LEU A 74 -3.46 6.74 -0.15
C LEU A 74 -3.97 6.73 -1.60
N SER A 75 -3.07 6.80 -2.58
CA SER A 75 -3.45 6.72 -3.99
C SER A 75 -4.06 5.37 -4.36
N GLU A 76 -3.62 4.25 -3.75
CA GLU A 76 -4.18 2.92 -3.99
C GLU A 76 -5.61 2.79 -3.45
N ILE A 77 -5.87 3.38 -2.28
CA ILE A 77 -7.22 3.50 -1.71
C ILE A 77 -8.11 4.30 -2.67
N LEU A 78 -7.60 5.42 -3.21
CA LEU A 78 -8.34 6.22 -4.18
C LEU A 78 -8.59 5.47 -5.50
N ILE A 79 -7.64 4.66 -5.98
CA ILE A 79 -7.83 3.82 -7.18
C ILE A 79 -8.96 2.81 -6.94
N TRP A 80 -8.99 2.15 -5.79
CA TRP A 80 -10.10 1.26 -5.42
C TRP A 80 -11.43 2.02 -5.30
N SER A 81 -11.42 3.21 -4.71
CA SER A 81 -12.62 4.06 -4.60
C SER A 81 -13.18 4.41 -5.98
N ILE A 82 -12.31 4.81 -6.91
CA ILE A 82 -12.68 5.10 -8.30
C ILE A 82 -13.25 3.87 -8.98
N PHE A 83 -12.66 2.70 -8.75
CA PHE A 83 -13.17 1.43 -9.27
C PHE A 83 -14.59 1.12 -8.77
N LEU A 84 -14.86 1.31 -7.47
CA LEU A 84 -16.20 1.11 -6.90
C LEU A 84 -17.23 2.08 -7.49
N LEU A 85 -16.87 3.35 -7.63
CA LEU A 85 -17.73 4.37 -8.23
C LEU A 85 -18.00 4.10 -9.71
N ALA A 86 -16.99 3.65 -10.46
CA ALA A 86 -17.12 3.36 -11.90
C ALA A 86 -18.05 2.18 -12.18
N LEU A 87 -18.22 1.27 -11.21
CA LEU A 87 -19.13 0.14 -11.29
C LEU A 87 -20.47 0.38 -10.56
N ASP A 88 -20.70 1.60 -10.06
CA ASP A 88 -21.90 1.98 -9.31
C ASP A 88 -22.15 1.09 -8.07
N LEU A 89 -21.06 0.70 -7.39
CA LEU A 89 -21.08 -0.19 -6.21
C LEU A 89 -21.19 0.57 -4.88
N SER A 90 -21.21 1.89 -4.90
CA SER A 90 -21.23 2.77 -3.73
C SER A 90 -22.11 3.99 -3.98
N GLY A 91 -22.86 4.46 -2.99
CA GLY A 91 -23.78 5.59 -3.13
C GLY A 91 -23.12 6.96 -3.18
N SER A 92 -21.86 7.09 -2.72
CA SER A 92 -21.11 8.34 -2.82
C SER A 92 -19.60 8.14 -2.84
N ALA A 93 -18.85 9.16 -3.27
CA ALA A 93 -17.39 9.13 -3.28
C ALA A 93 -16.78 8.99 -1.88
N ILE A 94 -17.38 9.61 -0.87
CA ILE A 94 -16.91 9.52 0.52
C ILE A 94 -17.09 8.10 1.05
N GLU A 95 -18.25 7.50 0.79
CA GLU A 95 -18.55 6.11 1.16
C GLU A 95 -17.57 5.13 0.50
N ALA A 96 -17.27 5.31 -0.80
CA ALA A 96 -16.28 4.49 -1.51
C ALA A 96 -14.87 4.60 -0.92
N ILE A 97 -14.45 5.80 -0.53
CA ILE A 97 -13.15 6.07 0.10
C ILE A 97 -13.08 5.44 1.49
N LEU A 98 -14.11 5.62 2.31
CA LEU A 98 -14.17 5.05 3.65
C LEU A 98 -14.19 3.52 3.60
N PHE A 99 -15.03 2.94 2.76
CA PHE A 99 -15.12 1.48 2.59
C PHE A 99 -13.81 0.88 2.07
N SER A 100 -13.28 1.41 0.96
CA SER A 100 -12.02 0.91 0.39
C SER A 100 -10.84 1.09 1.35
N GLY A 101 -10.74 2.24 2.03
CA GLY A 101 -9.71 2.49 3.03
C GLY A 101 -9.82 1.54 4.22
N SER A 102 -11.04 1.29 4.69
CA SER A 102 -11.32 0.38 5.81
C SER A 102 -10.92 -1.07 5.48
N CYS A 103 -11.26 -1.56 4.28
CA CYS A 103 -10.84 -2.88 3.81
C CYS A 103 -9.32 -2.95 3.57
N TYR A 104 -8.75 -1.96 2.86
CA TYR A 104 -7.34 -1.94 2.46
C TYR A 104 -6.40 -1.92 3.68
N THR A 105 -6.72 -1.09 4.67
CA THR A 105 -5.94 -1.02 5.91
C THR A 105 -6.23 -2.17 6.87
N THR A 106 -7.20 -3.03 6.55
CA THR A 106 -7.69 -4.15 7.37
C THR A 106 -8.25 -3.74 8.73
N VAL A 107 -8.55 -2.45 8.93
CA VAL A 107 -9.17 -1.96 10.17
C VAL A 107 -10.63 -2.39 10.25
N GLY A 108 -11.36 -2.39 9.13
CA GLY A 108 -12.72 -2.91 9.06
C GLY A 108 -13.76 -2.14 9.89
N PHE A 109 -13.56 -0.82 10.09
CA PHE A 109 -14.50 0.04 10.81
C PHE A 109 -15.75 0.43 10.01
N GLU A 110 -15.75 0.20 8.70
CA GLU A 110 -16.86 0.55 7.82
C GLU A 110 -17.65 -0.75 7.52
N PRO A 111 -18.99 -0.76 7.65
CA PRO A 111 -19.79 -1.93 7.31
C PRO A 111 -19.70 -2.30 5.82
N ASP A 112 -20.05 -3.54 5.50
CA ASP A 112 -20.15 -3.98 4.11
C ASP A 112 -21.34 -3.30 3.41
N ILE A 113 -21.03 -2.47 2.42
CA ILE A 113 -21.98 -1.71 1.60
C ILE A 113 -22.28 -2.41 0.26
N LEU A 114 -21.54 -3.48 -0.08
CA LEU A 114 -21.57 -4.03 -1.43
C LEU A 114 -22.83 -4.85 -1.67
N PRO A 115 -23.44 -4.74 -2.87
CA PRO A 115 -24.60 -5.52 -3.24
C PRO A 115 -24.27 -7.02 -3.31
N ASN A 116 -25.31 -7.84 -3.20
CA ASN A 116 -25.17 -9.29 -3.38
C ASN A 116 -24.57 -9.60 -4.75
N GLY A 117 -23.56 -10.46 -4.76
CA GLY A 117 -22.81 -10.79 -5.97
C GLY A 117 -21.60 -9.92 -6.23
N TRP A 118 -21.30 -8.91 -5.39
CA TRP A 118 -20.05 -8.10 -5.40
C TRP A 118 -19.22 -8.19 -4.10
N LYS A 119 -19.75 -8.88 -3.08
CA LYS A 119 -19.20 -8.91 -1.72
C LYS A 119 -17.74 -9.40 -1.64
N THR A 120 -17.29 -10.20 -2.61
CA THR A 120 -15.90 -10.69 -2.60
C THR A 120 -14.87 -9.63 -2.98
N ILE A 121 -15.29 -8.49 -3.56
CA ILE A 121 -14.40 -7.34 -3.81
C ILE A 121 -13.75 -6.83 -2.53
N ALA A 122 -14.48 -6.78 -1.41
CA ALA A 122 -13.94 -6.38 -0.10
C ALA A 122 -12.68 -7.18 0.27
N PHE A 123 -12.70 -8.50 0.02
CA PHE A 123 -11.57 -9.38 0.25
C PHE A 123 -10.37 -9.05 -0.66
N PHE A 124 -10.60 -8.74 -1.94
CA PHE A 124 -9.53 -8.33 -2.85
C PHE A 124 -8.91 -6.98 -2.47
N ILE A 125 -9.72 -6.03 -1.99
CA ILE A 125 -9.22 -4.76 -1.45
C ILE A 125 -8.30 -5.03 -0.25
N SER A 126 -8.74 -5.85 0.70
CA SER A 126 -7.93 -6.22 1.88
C SER A 126 -6.64 -6.96 1.51
N LEU A 127 -6.69 -7.90 0.57
CA LEU A 127 -5.48 -8.57 0.09
C LEU A 127 -4.50 -7.59 -0.56
N THR A 128 -5.00 -6.65 -1.36
CA THR A 128 -4.16 -5.63 -1.98
C THR A 128 -3.40 -4.85 -0.91
N GLY A 129 -4.10 -4.35 0.11
CA GLY A 129 -3.48 -3.61 1.19
C GLY A 129 -2.50 -4.43 2.02
N LEU A 130 -2.83 -5.69 2.35
CA LEU A 130 -1.92 -6.59 3.04
C LEU A 130 -0.60 -6.81 2.28
N PHE A 131 -0.66 -7.08 0.97
CA PHE A 131 0.54 -7.27 0.15
C PHE A 131 1.35 -5.97 0.03
N SER A 132 0.69 -4.84 -0.23
CA SER A 132 1.34 -3.52 -0.32
C SER A 132 2.03 -3.13 1.00
N LEU A 133 1.36 -3.31 2.14
CA LEU A 133 1.92 -3.00 3.46
C LEU A 133 3.07 -3.94 3.84
N ALA A 134 2.97 -5.23 3.50
CA ALA A 134 4.05 -6.19 3.73
C ALA A 134 5.31 -5.80 2.94
N TRP A 135 5.17 -5.48 1.65
CA TRP A 135 6.29 -5.03 0.83
C TRP A 135 6.88 -3.71 1.36
N THR A 136 6.00 -2.76 1.68
CA THR A 136 6.41 -1.47 2.27
C THR A 136 7.19 -1.66 3.55
N THR A 137 6.77 -2.57 4.42
CA THR A 137 7.47 -2.88 5.67
C THR A 137 8.90 -3.35 5.40
N THR A 138 9.11 -4.24 4.43
CA THR A 138 10.46 -4.69 4.03
C THR A 138 11.34 -3.54 3.58
N ILE A 139 10.80 -2.62 2.75
CA ILE A 139 11.54 -1.45 2.28
C ILE A 139 11.83 -0.47 3.41
N MET A 140 10.86 -0.23 4.30
CA MET A 140 11.01 0.65 5.46
C MET A 140 12.08 0.14 6.44
N ILE A 141 12.18 -1.17 6.64
CA ILE A 141 13.27 -1.77 7.43
C ILE A 141 14.62 -1.45 6.79
N ALA A 142 14.79 -1.68 5.49
CA ALA A 142 16.04 -1.39 4.78
C ALA A 142 16.42 0.11 4.83
N MET A 143 15.44 0.99 4.65
CA MET A 143 15.64 2.44 4.76
C MET A 143 16.02 2.86 6.19
N THR A 144 15.40 2.26 7.21
CA THR A 144 15.67 2.56 8.62
C THR A 144 17.07 2.08 9.03
N THR A 145 17.52 0.93 8.54
CA THR A 145 18.91 0.47 8.72
C THR A 145 19.91 1.47 8.13
N THR A 146 19.63 1.99 6.93
CA THR A 146 20.47 3.00 6.28
C THR A 146 20.47 4.32 7.06
N TYR A 147 19.31 4.75 7.55
CA TYR A 147 19.18 5.92 8.41
C TYR A 147 20.03 5.78 9.68
N LYS A 148 19.96 4.61 10.35
CA LYS A 148 20.74 4.32 11.54
C LYS A 148 22.25 4.39 11.27
N ALA A 149 22.72 3.81 10.16
CA ALA A 149 24.14 3.89 9.80
C ALA A 149 24.61 5.36 9.62
N ALA A 150 23.80 6.21 8.99
CA ALA A 150 24.09 7.64 8.87
C ALA A 150 24.08 8.37 10.22
N TRP A 151 23.19 7.97 11.13
CA TRP A 151 23.14 8.48 12.49
C TRP A 151 24.41 8.14 13.28
N ASP A 152 24.81 6.87 13.25
CA ASP A 152 25.99 6.38 13.96
C ASP A 152 27.27 7.02 13.40
N GLN A 153 27.38 7.33 12.10
CA GLN A 153 28.53 8.08 11.57
C GLN A 153 28.55 9.56 11.97
N LYS A 154 27.38 10.18 12.17
CA LYS A 154 27.28 11.59 12.52
C LYS A 154 27.50 11.84 14.02
N TYR A 155 26.96 10.96 14.85
CA TYR A 155 26.87 11.14 16.30
C TYR A 155 27.57 10.04 17.08
N GLY A 156 27.87 8.90 16.47
CA GLY A 156 28.64 7.83 17.09
C GLY A 156 30.09 8.30 17.25
N ASN A 157 30.60 8.15 18.46
CA ASN A 157 31.97 8.46 18.80
C ASN A 157 32.89 7.46 18.07
N PRO A 158 33.83 7.88 17.20
CA PRO A 158 34.79 6.98 16.55
C PRO A 158 35.67 6.19 17.54
N ASP A 159 35.72 6.62 18.81
CA ASP A 159 36.65 6.13 19.84
C ASP A 159 36.11 5.01 20.74
N GLN A 160 34.93 4.44 20.46
CA GLN A 160 34.45 3.25 21.17
C GLN A 160 34.65 2.01 20.29
N GLY A 161 35.89 1.54 20.26
CA GLY A 161 36.26 0.28 19.64
C GLY A 161 35.47 -0.89 20.22
N LEU A 162 34.87 -1.66 19.30
CA LEU A 162 34.56 -3.08 19.46
C LEU A 162 35.21 -3.81 18.28
#